data_AF-A0A7G1KDF9-F1
#
_entry.id   AF-A0A7G1KDF9-F1
#
_cell.length_a   1.000
_cell.length_b   1.000
_cell.length_c   1.000
_cell.angle_alpha   90.00
_cell.angle_beta   90.00
_cell.angle_gamma   90.00
#
_symmetry.space_group_name_H-M   'P 1'
#
loop_
_entity.id
_entity.type
_entity.pdbx_description
1 polymer ?
#
loop_
_entity_poly.entity_id
_entity_poly.type
_entity_poly.pdbx_seq_one_letter_code
_entity_poly.pdbx_strand_id
1 'polypeptide(L)'
;MRFRPTALGWVEPEVSDALMWDRAQVQCLARSLGYVIIWPEPSLIPLADQVRAADVDAVITPSPQHLSPLALNGVLYFAEIETISPRMSFGRWSLIREGVFA
;
A
#
# COMPACT_ATOMS: atom_id res chain seq x y z
N MET A 1 -18.05 -8.32 -5.01
CA MET A 1 -16.97 -8.24 -6.02
C MET A 1 -16.82 -6.80 -6.43
N ARG A 2 -15.74 -6.11 -6.00
CA ARG A 2 -15.44 -4.78 -6.53
C ARG A 2 -15.05 -4.94 -8.01
N PHE A 3 -15.62 -4.13 -8.90
CA PHE A 3 -15.40 -4.26 -10.34
C PHE A 3 -13.98 -3.88 -10.78
N ARG A 4 -13.24 -3.16 -9.91
CA ARG A 4 -11.83 -2.80 -10.10
C ARG A 4 -11.10 -2.86 -8.76
N PRO A 5 -9.86 -3.36 -8.73
CA PRO A 5 -9.07 -3.35 -7.51
C PRO A 5 -8.70 -1.92 -7.14
N THR A 6 -8.64 -1.67 -5.84
CA THR A 6 -8.40 -0.35 -5.22
C THR A 6 -7.10 -0.37 -4.45
N ALA A 7 -6.34 0.72 -4.54
CA ALA A 7 -5.10 0.88 -3.80
C ALA A 7 -5.10 2.17 -2.97
N LEU A 8 -4.54 2.10 -1.77
CA LEU A 8 -4.22 3.30 -1.01
C LEU A 8 -2.86 3.84 -1.44
N GLY A 9 -2.81 5.09 -1.88
CA GLY A 9 -1.55 5.80 -2.13
C GLY A 9 -0.95 6.28 -0.81
N TRP A 10 0.29 5.89 -0.51
CA TRP A 10 0.98 6.28 0.71
C TRP A 10 2.33 6.92 0.40
N VAL A 11 2.57 8.10 0.98
CA VAL A 11 3.87 8.76 0.97
C VAL A 11 4.07 9.39 2.35
N GLU A 12 5.06 8.92 3.08
CA GLU A 12 5.46 9.49 4.37
C GLU A 12 6.10 10.88 4.14
N PRO A 13 5.48 11.99 4.59
CA PRO A 13 6.01 13.33 4.32
C PRO A 13 7.38 13.58 4.93
N GLU A 14 7.71 12.96 6.07
CA GLU A 14 9.01 13.14 6.73
C GLU A 14 10.17 12.44 5.99
N VAL A 15 9.85 11.45 5.15
CA VAL A 15 10.84 10.69 4.36
C VAL A 15 10.99 11.26 2.95
N SER A 16 9.99 11.99 2.45
CA SER A 16 9.93 12.47 1.08
C SER A 16 10.64 13.81 0.88
N ASP A 17 11.61 13.84 -0.03
CA ASP A 17 12.24 15.10 -0.48
C ASP A 17 11.38 15.86 -1.50
N ALA A 18 10.45 15.16 -2.17
CA ALA A 18 9.66 15.69 -3.28
C ALA A 18 8.24 15.09 -3.31
N LEU A 19 7.43 15.43 -2.31
CA LEU A 19 6.11 14.82 -2.08
C LEU A 19 5.20 14.78 -3.31
N MET A 20 5.18 15.84 -4.12
CA MET A 20 4.35 15.88 -5.33
C MET A 20 4.85 14.92 -6.42
N TRP A 21 6.18 14.77 -6.55
CA TRP A 21 6.78 13.83 -7.49
C TRP A 21 6.52 12.39 -7.06
N ASP A 22 6.72 12.08 -5.77
CA ASP A 22 6.46 10.76 -5.21
C ASP A 22 4.99 10.36 -5.41
N ARG A 23 4.05 11.27 -5.15
CA ARG A 23 2.62 11.03 -5.41
C ARG A 23 2.33 10.78 -6.88
N ALA A 24 2.96 11.52 -7.79
CA ALA A 24 2.81 11.33 -9.22
C ALA A 24 3.36 9.95 -9.67
N GLN A 25 4.50 9.52 -9.12
CA GLN A 25 5.04 8.20 -9.40
C GLN A 25 4.11 7.08 -8.89
N VAL A 26 3.60 7.22 -7.65
CA VAL A 26 2.65 6.25 -7.06
C VAL A 26 1.39 6.16 -7.92
N GLN A 27 0.84 7.30 -8.36
CA GLN A 27 -0.32 7.36 -9.26
C GLN A 27 -0.05 6.65 -10.59
N CYS A 28 1.14 6.86 -11.19
CA CYS A 28 1.55 6.22 -12.43
C CYS A 28 1.66 4.70 -12.28
N LEU A 29 2.28 4.23 -11.19
CA LEU A 29 2.39 2.80 -10.90
C LEU A 29 1.01 2.18 -10.69
N ALA A 30 0.16 2.78 -9.86
CA ALA A 30 -1.21 2.32 -9.61
C ALA A 30 -1.99 2.14 -10.92
N ARG A 31 -1.94 3.13 -11.81
CA ARG A 31 -2.59 3.07 -13.12
C ARG A 31 -2.04 1.94 -14.00
N SER A 32 -0.72 1.75 -14.01
CA SER A 32 -0.09 0.68 -14.81
C SER A 32 -0.47 -0.72 -14.32
N LEU A 33 -0.73 -0.87 -13.02
CA LEU A 33 -1.16 -2.12 -12.39
C LEU A 33 -2.70 -2.31 -12.42
N GLY A 34 -3.46 -1.33 -12.92
CA GLY A 34 -4.92 -1.41 -13.02
C GLY A 34 -5.68 -1.03 -11.75
N TYR A 35 -5.01 -0.47 -10.73
CA TYR A 35 -5.64 -0.01 -9.50
C TYR A 35 -6.30 1.36 -9.67
N VAL A 36 -7.46 1.52 -9.02
CA VAL A 36 -8.01 2.85 -8.70
C VAL A 36 -7.39 3.29 -7.38
N ILE A 37 -6.68 4.42 -7.40
CA ILE A 37 -5.99 4.92 -6.22
C ILE A 37 -6.86 5.83 -5.37
N ILE A 38 -6.79 5.63 -4.07
CA ILE A 38 -7.43 6.43 -3.02
C ILE A 38 -6.30 7.09 -2.24
N TRP A 39 -6.37 8.41 -2.10
CA TRP A 39 -5.43 9.15 -1.28
C TRP A 39 -6.05 9.42 0.09
N PRO A 40 -5.41 8.99 1.20
CA PRO A 40 -5.91 9.29 2.53
C PRO A 40 -5.77 10.79 2.82
N GLU A 41 -6.70 11.32 3.60
CA GLU A 41 -6.54 12.63 4.22
C GLU A 41 -5.48 12.56 5.34
N PRO A 42 -4.77 13.67 5.63
CA PRO A 42 -3.86 13.72 6.77
C PRO A 42 -4.56 13.29 8.06
N SER A 43 -4.02 12.28 8.74
CA SER A 43 -4.65 11.68 9.91
C SER A 43 -3.60 11.12 10.87
N LEU A 44 -3.91 11.13 12.17
CA LEU A 44 -3.13 10.48 13.21
C LEU A 44 -3.43 8.97 13.33
N ILE A 45 -4.40 8.48 12.56
CA ILE A 45 -4.75 7.06 12.54
C ILE A 45 -3.58 6.29 11.92
N PRO A 46 -3.10 5.19 12.54
CA PRO A 46 -2.06 4.36 11.96
C PRO A 46 -2.42 3.87 10.55
N LEU A 47 -1.43 3.78 9.65
CA LEU A 47 -1.64 3.36 8.26
C LEU A 47 -2.45 2.05 8.14
N ALA A 48 -2.14 1.04 8.97
CA ALA A 48 -2.84 -0.23 8.94
C ALA A 48 -4.35 -0.11 9.24
N ASP A 49 -4.73 0.81 10.14
CA ASP A 49 -6.14 1.09 10.44
C ASP A 49 -6.83 1.86 9.33
N GLN A 50 -6.12 2.78 8.65
CA GLN A 50 -6.64 3.47 7.47
C GLN A 50 -6.90 2.47 6.33
N VAL A 51 -5.97 1.54 6.09
CA VAL A 51 -6.10 0.45 5.11
C VAL A 51 -7.30 -0.44 5.45
N ARG A 52 -7.42 -0.85 6.72
CA ARG A 52 -8.54 -1.66 7.20
C ARG A 52 -9.88 -0.94 7.04
N ALA A 53 -9.94 0.35 7.33
CA ALA A 53 -11.17 1.13 7.21
C ALA A 53 -11.56 1.41 5.76
N ALA A 54 -10.59 1.64 4.89
CA ALA A 54 -10.82 1.86 3.46
C ALA A 54 -11.10 0.55 2.70
N ASP A 55 -10.78 -0.61 3.29
CA ASP A 55 -10.97 -1.94 2.70
C ASP A 55 -10.34 -2.01 1.30
N VAL A 56 -9.08 -1.57 1.18
CA VAL A 56 -8.34 -1.56 -0.10
C VAL A 56 -7.62 -2.88 -0.33
N ASP A 57 -7.36 -3.19 -1.60
CA ASP A 57 -6.68 -4.42 -2.00
C ASP A 57 -5.15 -4.31 -1.86
N ALA A 58 -4.60 -3.11 -2.06
CA ALA A 58 -3.17 -2.84 -2.00
C ALA A 58 -2.83 -1.47 -1.37
N VAL A 59 -1.59 -1.33 -0.91
CA VAL A 59 -0.94 -0.05 -0.59
C VAL A 59 0.20 0.16 -1.58
N ILE A 60 0.26 1.33 -2.21
CA ILE A 60 1.32 1.67 -3.17
C ILE A 60 2.13 2.84 -2.59
N THR A 61 3.45 2.66 -2.51
CA THR A 61 4.39 3.60 -1.89
C THR A 61 5.65 3.79 -2.74
N PRO A 62 6.38 4.92 -2.66
CA PRO A 62 7.59 5.12 -3.46
C PRO A 62 8.69 4.11 -3.14
N SER A 63 8.90 3.82 -1.86
CA SER A 63 9.92 2.88 -1.39
C SER A 63 9.49 2.24 -0.06
N PRO A 64 10.15 1.15 0.36
CA PRO A 64 9.93 0.57 1.69
C PRO A 64 10.20 1.56 2.84
N GLN A 65 11.02 2.60 2.63
CA GLN A 65 11.42 3.54 3.68
C GLN A 65 10.27 4.42 4.16
N HIS A 66 9.20 4.57 3.37
CA HIS A 66 7.99 5.27 3.81
C HIS A 66 7.10 4.42 4.74
N LEU A 67 7.52 3.19 5.06
CA LEU A 67 6.79 2.28 5.95
C LEU A 67 7.67 1.94 7.15
N SER A 68 7.19 2.28 8.35
CA SER A 68 7.80 1.73 9.56
C SER A 68 7.61 0.21 9.62
N PRO A 69 8.47 -0.55 10.32
CA PRO A 69 8.31 -2.00 10.45
C PRO A 69 6.93 -2.41 11.00
N LEU A 70 6.38 -1.62 11.92
CA LEU A 70 5.05 -1.85 12.49
C LEU A 70 3.94 -1.59 11.45
N ALA A 71 4.07 -0.52 10.66
CA ALA A 71 3.13 -0.22 9.59
C ALA A 71 3.15 -1.29 8.50
N LEU A 72 4.35 -1.70 8.06
CA LEU A 72 4.53 -2.78 7.08
C LEU A 72 3.85 -4.07 7.58
N ASN A 73 4.18 -4.50 8.80
CA ASN A 73 3.59 -5.72 9.37
C ASN A 73 2.06 -5.63 9.49
N GLY A 74 1.53 -4.48 9.94
CA GLY A 74 0.10 -4.26 10.09
C GLY A 74 -0.66 -4.24 8.76
N VAL A 75 -0.10 -3.62 7.73
CA VAL A 75 -0.72 -3.56 6.40
C VAL A 75 -0.83 -4.95 5.78
N LEU A 76 0.20 -5.79 5.91
CA LEU A 76 0.22 -7.15 5.36
C LEU A 76 -0.84 -8.09 5.96
N TYR A 77 -1.54 -7.71 7.02
CA TYR A 77 -2.74 -8.44 7.47
C TYR A 77 -3.96 -8.17 6.59
N PHE A 78 -4.05 -6.99 5.96
CA PHE A 78 -5.27 -6.51 5.30
C PHE A 78 -5.11 -6.34 3.78
N ALA A 79 -3.94 -5.91 3.31
CA ALA A 79 -3.67 -5.58 1.92
C ALA A 79 -2.25 -5.97 1.49
N GLU A 80 -2.03 -6.01 0.17
CA GLU A 80 -0.70 -6.16 -0.42
C GLU A 80 0.06 -4.82 -0.37
N ILE A 81 1.39 -4.86 -0.54
CA ILE A 81 2.22 -3.65 -0.63
C ILE A 81 3.02 -3.68 -1.91
N GLU A 82 2.96 -2.59 -2.67
CA GLU A 82 3.74 -2.38 -3.88
C GLU A 82 4.64 -1.16 -3.74
N THR A 83 5.93 -1.32 -4.03
CA THR A 83 6.92 -0.24 -4.00
C THR A 83 7.39 0.12 -5.40
N ILE A 84 7.81 1.37 -5.63
CA ILE A 84 8.34 1.84 -6.92
C ILE A 84 9.84 1.58 -7.04
N SER A 85 10.63 1.99 -6.04
CA SER A 85 12.08 1.86 -6.04
C SER A 85 12.63 1.50 -4.65
N PRO A 86 13.28 0.33 -4.50
CA PRO A 86 13.29 -0.78 -5.46
C PRO A 86 11.85 -1.28 -5.73
N ARG A 87 11.58 -1.82 -6.93
CA ARG A 87 10.28 -2.41 -7.27
C ARG A 87 10.12 -3.73 -6.52
N MET A 88 9.23 -3.77 -5.54
CA MET A 88 8.93 -4.96 -4.73
C MET A 88 7.42 -5.09 -4.56
N SER A 89 6.97 -6.34 -4.42
CA SER A 89 5.60 -6.71 -4.10
C SER A 89 5.62 -7.58 -2.85
N PHE A 90 4.84 -7.21 -1.84
CA PHE A 90 4.66 -7.97 -0.61
C PHE A 90 3.22 -8.46 -0.54
N GLY A 91 3.04 -9.78 -0.58
CA GLY A 91 1.72 -10.40 -0.51
C GLY A 91 1.11 -10.35 0.89
N ARG A 92 -0.20 -10.19 0.96
CA ARG A 92 -0.97 -10.26 2.22
C ARG A 92 -0.83 -11.65 2.86
N TRP A 93 -0.65 -11.71 4.17
CA TRP A 93 -0.49 -12.96 4.93
C TRP A 93 -1.61 -13.98 4.68
N SER A 94 -2.84 -13.52 4.44
CA SER A 94 -4.01 -14.40 4.25
C SER A 94 -3.96 -15.26 2.97
N LEU A 95 -3.11 -14.94 1.99
CA LEU A 95 -2.90 -15.78 0.80
C LEU A 95 -1.86 -16.89 1.02
N ILE A 96 -1.12 -16.86 2.14
CA ILE A 96 -0.09 -17.84 2.50
C ILE A 96 -0.68 -19.00 3.35
N ARG A 97 -2.01 -19.05 3.55
CA ARG A 97 -2.70 -20.15 4.26
C ARG A 97 -3.34 -21.18 3.32
N GLU A 98 -2.85 -21.32 2.10
CA GLU A 98 -3.13 -22.50 1.24
C GLU A 98 -1.89 -23.39 1.13
N GLY A 99 -1.27 -23.68 2.27
CA GLY A 99 -0.44 -24.86 2.46
C GLY A 99 -1.25 -25.91 3.20
N VAL A 100 -1.90 -26.79 2.43
CA VAL A 100 -2.46 -28.05 2.95
C VAL A 100 -1.32 -28.81 3.61
N PHE A 101 -1.29 -28.86 4.95
CA PHE A 101 -0.60 -29.90 5.67
C PHE A 101 -1.60 -31.05 5.86
N ALA A 102 -1.56 -31.99 4.92
CA ALA A 102 -2.08 -33.34 5.10
C ALA A 102 -0.97 -34.22 5.68
#